data_AF-A0A3N5LPA2-F1
#
_entry.id   AF-A0A3N5LPA2-F1
#
_cell.length_a   1.000
_cell.length_b   1.000
_cell.length_c   1.000
_cell.angle_alpha   90.00
_cell.angle_beta   90.00
_cell.angle_gamma   90.00
#
_symmetry.space_group_name_H-M   'P 1'
#
loop_
_entity.id
_entity.type
_entity.pdbx_description
1 polymer ?
#
loop_
_entity_poly.entity_id
_entity_poly.type
_entity_poly.pdbx_seq_one_letter_code
_entity_poly.pdbx_strand_id
1 'polypeptide(L)'
;MHIQVKLYASLNRFSPGGLAGTPFIIDIKEESCLLELIECLGIPPEETKVAFVNGIVQEMDWKLKAGDQVGIFPPVGGGSGGDIVIDTWLYGELARYGGLACEGSFAHLEIHLSEGSTIADLLAYLRLPGDARGITFINGELSAMPGVQPDLDHPLQDGDRVAFFHTLSMWPFQYRFGVAMVDEMSETLRSSDDGGVRHSYQGDETGETG
;
A
#
# COMPACT_ATOMS: atom_id res chain seq x y z
N MET A 1 38.05 -8.25 -0.92
CA MET A 1 37.08 -9.34 -1.08
C MET A 1 36.12 -9.00 -2.20
N HIS A 2 35.69 -10.02 -2.96
CA HIS A 2 34.73 -9.85 -4.04
C HIS A 2 33.30 -10.04 -3.52
N ILE A 3 32.41 -9.13 -3.88
CA ILE A 3 30.97 -9.25 -3.64
C ILE A 3 30.20 -8.91 -4.93
N GLN A 4 28.95 -9.35 -5.01
CA GLN A 4 28.06 -9.03 -6.12
C GLN A 4 27.09 -7.94 -5.69
N VAL A 5 27.04 -6.82 -6.41
CA VAL A 5 26.18 -5.68 -6.09
C VAL A 5 25.19 -5.46 -7.21
N LYS A 6 23.93 -5.17 -6.87
CA LYS A 6 22.90 -4.72 -7.81
C LYS A 6 22.26 -3.45 -7.29
N LEU A 7 22.33 -2.39 -8.11
CA LEU A 7 21.67 -1.12 -7.85
C LEU A 7 20.29 -1.10 -8.52
N TYR A 8 19.32 -0.43 -7.89
CA TYR A 8 17.95 -0.34 -8.38
C TYR A 8 17.52 1.11 -8.66
N ALA A 9 16.51 1.28 -9.51
CA ALA A 9 15.88 2.57 -9.84
C ALA A 9 16.88 3.71 -10.13
N SER A 10 16.81 4.83 -9.39
CA SER A 10 17.66 6.01 -9.60
C SER A 10 19.14 5.78 -9.25
N LEU A 11 19.47 4.74 -8.47
CA LEU A 11 20.86 4.40 -8.13
C LEU A 11 21.62 3.75 -9.27
N ASN A 12 20.94 3.31 -10.34
CA ASN A 12 21.59 2.71 -11.50
C ASN A 12 22.70 3.57 -12.12
N ARG A 13 22.63 4.89 -11.97
CA ARG A 13 23.63 5.85 -12.47
C ARG A 13 25.00 5.75 -11.77
N PHE A 14 25.06 5.13 -10.59
CA PHE A 14 26.29 4.86 -9.86
C PHE A 14 26.92 3.51 -10.22
N SER A 15 26.30 2.75 -11.13
CA SER A 15 26.87 1.49 -11.61
C SER A 15 28.15 1.77 -12.42
N PRO A 16 29.27 1.08 -12.14
CA PRO A 16 30.52 1.27 -12.88
C PRO A 16 30.42 0.68 -14.29
N GLY A 17 29.95 1.48 -15.24
CA GLY A 17 29.99 1.19 -16.68
C GLY A 17 29.12 0.02 -17.18
N GLY A 18 28.23 -0.50 -16.34
CA GLY A 18 27.32 -1.61 -16.66
C GLY A 18 25.95 -1.18 -17.18
N LEU A 19 25.17 -2.15 -17.67
CA LEU A 19 23.75 -1.96 -17.98
C LEU A 19 22.97 -1.65 -16.69
N ALA A 20 22.05 -0.69 -16.75
CA ALA A 20 21.18 -0.37 -15.62
C ALA A 20 20.40 -1.63 -15.17
N GLY A 21 20.39 -1.90 -13.87
CA GLY A 21 19.72 -3.05 -13.28
C GLY A 21 20.43 -4.38 -13.41
N THR A 22 21.65 -4.45 -13.97
CA THR A 22 22.47 -5.68 -13.94
C THR A 22 23.38 -5.72 -12.72
N PRO A 23 23.48 -6.87 -12.02
CA PRO A 23 24.49 -7.04 -10.98
C PRO A 23 25.91 -6.91 -11.55
N PHE A 24 26.82 -6.36 -10.76
CA PHE A 24 28.25 -6.30 -11.06
C PHE A 24 29.06 -6.79 -9.87
N ILE A 25 30.32 -7.17 -10.11
CA ILE A 25 31.25 -7.60 -9.06
C ILE A 25 32.13 -6.41 -8.72
N ILE A 26 32.34 -6.18 -7.42
CA ILE A 26 33.25 -5.14 -6.92
C ILE A 26 34.20 -5.72 -5.87
N ASP A 27 35.42 -5.19 -5.87
CA ASP A 27 36.44 -5.44 -4.87
C ASP A 27 36.37 -4.38 -3.77
N ILE A 28 36.08 -4.81 -2.55
CA ILE A 28 36.12 -3.97 -1.35
C ILE A 28 37.10 -4.52 -0.33
N LYS A 29 37.48 -3.72 0.66
CA LYS A 29 38.38 -4.16 1.73
C LYS A 29 37.73 -5.28 2.55
N GLU A 30 38.55 -6.16 3.11
CA GLU A 30 38.04 -7.13 4.10
C GLU A 30 37.49 -6.40 5.33
N GLU A 31 36.47 -6.98 5.97
CA GLU A 31 35.75 -6.41 7.11
C GLU A 31 35.01 -5.09 6.83
N SER A 32 34.84 -4.73 5.56
CA SER A 32 34.02 -3.57 5.18
C SER A 32 32.55 -3.77 5.50
N CYS A 33 31.87 -2.68 5.86
CA CYS A 33 30.43 -2.66 6.05
C CYS A 33 29.67 -2.10 4.84
N LEU A 34 28.34 -2.17 4.90
CA LEU A 34 27.46 -1.59 3.88
C LEU A 34 27.71 -0.09 3.66
N LEU A 35 27.94 0.69 4.71
CA LEU A 35 28.24 2.12 4.60
C LEU A 35 29.50 2.37 3.76
N GLU A 36 30.59 1.66 4.05
CA GLU A 36 31.85 1.77 3.30
C GLU A 36 31.67 1.36 1.82
N LEU A 37 30.81 0.39 1.54
CA LEU A 37 30.46 0.01 0.16
C LEU A 37 29.72 1.15 -0.56
N ILE A 38 28.73 1.77 0.09
CA ILE A 38 27.95 2.89 -0.46
C ILE A 38 28.88 4.08 -0.77
N GLU A 39 29.77 4.42 0.15
CA GLU A 39 30.80 5.46 -0.04
C GLU A 39 31.75 5.12 -1.19
N CYS A 40 32.18 3.86 -1.28
CA CYS A 40 33.05 3.39 -2.36
C CYS A 40 32.39 3.50 -3.74
N LEU A 41 31.07 3.29 -3.83
CA LEU A 41 30.28 3.48 -5.05
C LEU A 41 29.98 4.95 -5.35
N GLY A 42 30.31 5.87 -4.42
CA GLY A 42 30.01 7.29 -4.54
C GLY A 42 28.52 7.61 -4.45
N ILE A 43 27.73 6.74 -3.83
CA ILE A 43 26.31 6.96 -3.62
C ILE A 43 26.14 7.87 -2.40
N PRO A 44 25.46 9.03 -2.50
CA PRO A 44 25.17 9.85 -1.34
C PRO A 44 24.31 9.07 -0.32
N PRO A 45 24.62 9.10 0.98
CA PRO A 45 23.87 8.38 2.00
C PRO A 45 22.37 8.69 1.99
N GLU A 46 22.00 9.95 1.74
CA GLU A 46 20.61 10.42 1.59
C GLU A 46 19.85 9.77 0.42
N GLU A 47 20.57 9.22 -0.56
CA GLU A 47 20.00 8.49 -1.68
C GLU A 47 19.93 6.98 -1.43
N THR A 48 20.26 6.49 -0.23
CA THR A 48 20.18 5.06 0.11
C THR A 48 19.27 4.85 1.31
N LYS A 49 18.08 4.27 1.10
CA LYS A 49 17.13 3.98 2.20
C LYS A 49 17.21 2.53 2.67
N VAL A 50 17.43 1.58 1.75
CA VAL A 50 17.42 0.14 2.09
C VAL A 50 18.52 -0.60 1.35
N ALA A 51 19.24 -1.46 2.08
CA ALA A 51 20.18 -2.41 1.54
C ALA A 51 19.81 -3.84 1.95
N PHE A 52 19.90 -4.76 1.00
CA PHE A 52 19.70 -6.19 1.21
C PHE A 52 21.04 -6.91 1.07
N VAL A 53 21.35 -7.81 1.99
CA VAL A 53 22.48 -8.74 1.88
C VAL A 53 21.93 -10.16 1.85
N ASN A 54 22.18 -10.87 0.76
CA ASN A 54 21.67 -12.22 0.49
C ASN A 54 20.14 -12.33 0.63
N GLY A 55 19.42 -11.28 0.23
CA GLY A 55 17.96 -11.21 0.27
C GLY A 55 17.35 -10.77 1.60
N ILE A 56 18.17 -10.42 2.60
CA ILE A 56 17.72 -9.96 3.93
C ILE A 56 18.09 -8.48 4.10
N VAL A 57 17.16 -7.66 4.60
CA VAL A 57 17.44 -6.26 4.92
C VAL A 57 18.48 -6.18 6.03
N GLN A 58 19.49 -5.33 5.85
CA GLN A 58 20.56 -5.13 6.82
C GLN A 58 20.82 -3.63 7.07
N GLU A 59 21.31 -3.35 8.28
CA GLU A 59 21.74 -2.01 8.71
C GLU A 59 23.07 -1.59 8.07
N MET A 60 23.34 -0.28 8.04
CA MET A 60 24.52 0.29 7.35
C MET A 60 25.87 -0.14 7.96
N ASP A 61 25.89 -0.56 9.22
CA ASP A 61 27.06 -1.07 9.92
C ASP A 61 27.30 -2.58 9.70
N TRP A 62 26.39 -3.26 9.01
CA TRP A 62 26.49 -4.69 8.73
C TRP A 62 27.78 -5.03 8.00
N LYS A 63 28.50 -6.03 8.54
CA LYS A 63 29.78 -6.51 8.01
C LYS A 63 29.57 -7.46 6.83
N LEU A 64 30.07 -7.04 5.67
CA LEU A 64 30.00 -7.81 4.44
C LEU A 64 31.03 -8.94 4.45
N LYS A 65 30.74 -10.00 3.71
CA LYS A 65 31.60 -11.17 3.53
C LYS A 65 31.84 -11.43 2.06
N ALA A 66 32.96 -12.10 1.76
CA ALA A 66 33.27 -12.53 0.41
C ALA A 66 32.13 -13.39 -0.17
N GLY A 67 31.68 -13.05 -1.36
CA GLY A 67 30.58 -13.73 -2.06
C GLY A 67 29.18 -13.22 -1.74
N ASP A 68 29.02 -12.25 -0.85
CA ASP A 68 27.71 -11.66 -0.55
C ASP A 68 27.06 -11.03 -1.79
N GLN A 69 25.73 -11.17 -1.88
CA GLN A 69 24.89 -10.52 -2.88
C GLN A 69 24.19 -9.33 -2.23
N VAL A 70 24.57 -8.12 -2.65
CA VAL A 70 24.07 -6.86 -2.09
C VAL A 70 23.11 -6.20 -3.07
N GLY A 71 21.88 -5.93 -2.64
CA GLY A 71 20.90 -5.11 -3.37
C GLY A 71 20.75 -3.76 -2.71
N ILE A 72 21.01 -2.66 -3.43
CA ILE A 72 20.88 -1.30 -2.89
C ILE A 72 19.74 -0.59 -3.59
N PHE A 73 18.79 -0.10 -2.80
CA PHE A 73 17.61 0.60 -3.27
C PHE A 73 17.69 2.07 -2.87
N PRO A 74 17.35 2.98 -3.80
CA PRO A 74 17.10 4.35 -3.40
C PRO A 74 15.94 4.40 -2.41
N PRO A 75 15.76 5.52 -1.69
CA PRO A 75 14.47 5.82 -1.11
C PRO A 75 13.40 5.55 -2.17
N VAL A 76 12.53 4.58 -1.87
CA VAL A 76 11.43 4.20 -2.75
C VAL A 76 10.72 5.49 -3.17
N GLY A 77 10.56 5.67 -4.48
CA GLY A 77 10.22 6.95 -5.07
C GLY A 77 8.92 7.51 -4.51
N GLY A 78 9.02 8.64 -3.79
CA GLY A 78 7.90 9.49 -3.40
C GLY A 78 7.77 9.66 -1.89
N GLY A 79 8.31 10.76 -1.35
CA GLY A 79 7.97 11.24 -0.02
C GLY A 79 9.13 11.25 0.95
N SER A 80 9.65 12.45 1.24
CA SER A 80 10.51 12.74 2.38
C SER A 80 9.71 12.80 3.70
N GLY A 81 8.61 12.03 3.78
CA GLY A 81 7.79 11.86 4.98
C GLY A 81 8.18 10.55 5.66
N GLY A 82 7.81 10.40 6.94
CA GLY A 82 8.03 9.17 7.72
C GLY A 82 7.40 7.94 7.07
N ASP A 83 7.57 6.78 7.70
CA ASP A 83 6.85 5.57 7.29
C ASP A 83 5.57 5.46 8.12
N ILE A 84 4.46 5.06 7.48
CA ILE A 84 3.17 4.82 8.13
C ILE A 84 2.80 3.34 8.00
N VAL A 85 2.18 2.77 9.03
CA VAL A 85 1.69 1.39 9.06
C VAL A 85 0.18 1.38 9.03
N ILE A 86 -0.40 0.67 8.06
CA ILE A 86 -1.84 0.58 7.85
C ILE A 86 -2.35 -0.83 8.18
N ASP A 87 -3.31 -0.92 9.10
CA ASP A 87 -4.03 -2.16 9.42
C ASP A 87 -5.07 -2.45 8.34
N THR A 88 -4.74 -3.32 7.39
CA THR A 88 -5.52 -3.55 6.18
C THR A 88 -6.25 -4.88 6.19
N TRP A 89 -7.57 -4.83 5.98
CA TRP A 89 -8.44 -5.99 5.90
C TRP A 89 -9.03 -6.13 4.49
N LEU A 90 -8.90 -7.32 3.90
CA LEU A 90 -9.47 -7.65 2.59
C LEU A 90 -10.52 -8.74 2.78
N TYR A 91 -11.79 -8.48 2.45
CA TYR A 91 -12.88 -9.43 2.63
C TYR A 91 -13.44 -9.98 1.31
N GLY A 92 -13.93 -11.22 1.37
CA GLY A 92 -14.49 -11.94 0.24
C GLY A 92 -13.41 -12.28 -0.78
N GLU A 93 -13.73 -12.12 -2.07
CA GLU A 93 -12.77 -12.44 -3.13
C GLU A 93 -11.53 -11.54 -3.14
N LEU A 94 -11.55 -10.41 -2.43
CA LEU A 94 -10.39 -9.54 -2.31
C LEU A 94 -9.27 -10.17 -1.48
N ALA A 95 -9.57 -11.17 -0.64
CA ALA A 95 -8.58 -11.90 0.15
C ALA A 95 -7.41 -12.44 -0.69
N ARG A 96 -7.67 -12.78 -1.97
CA ARG A 96 -6.64 -13.28 -2.90
C ARG A 96 -5.49 -12.30 -3.14
N TYR A 97 -5.73 -10.99 -2.95
CA TYR A 97 -4.70 -9.95 -3.08
C TYR A 97 -3.78 -9.89 -1.86
N GLY A 98 -4.15 -10.53 -0.75
CA GLY A 98 -3.30 -10.65 0.45
C GLY A 98 -2.18 -11.68 0.35
N GLY A 99 -2.07 -12.41 -0.77
CA GLY A 99 -1.00 -13.39 -1.00
C GLY A 99 -0.98 -14.49 0.07
N LEU A 100 0.12 -14.59 0.82
CA LEU A 100 0.29 -15.60 1.89
C LEU A 100 -0.63 -15.36 3.09
N ALA A 101 -1.17 -14.15 3.26
CA ALA A 101 -2.12 -13.83 4.32
C ALA A 101 -3.58 -14.19 3.98
N CYS A 102 -3.83 -14.79 2.81
CA CYS A 102 -5.17 -15.19 2.39
C CYS A 102 -5.68 -16.41 3.18
N GLU A 103 -6.70 -16.22 4.01
CA GLU A 103 -7.41 -17.28 4.75
C GLU A 103 -8.71 -17.70 4.03
N GLY A 104 -8.77 -17.52 2.71
CA GLY A 104 -9.88 -17.94 1.86
C GLY A 104 -10.99 -16.90 1.74
N SER A 105 -11.59 -16.47 2.85
CA SER A 105 -12.68 -15.46 2.84
C SER A 105 -12.25 -14.07 3.33
N PHE A 106 -11.05 -13.97 3.90
CA PHE A 106 -10.44 -12.70 4.27
C PHE A 106 -8.91 -12.78 4.20
N ALA A 107 -8.25 -11.63 4.22
CA ALA A 107 -6.82 -11.48 4.49
C ALA A 107 -6.60 -10.27 5.38
N HIS A 108 -5.62 -10.37 6.28
CA HIS A 108 -5.20 -9.28 7.18
C HIS A 108 -3.73 -8.98 6.91
N LEU A 109 -3.41 -7.71 6.67
CA LEU A 109 -2.06 -7.25 6.35
C LEU A 109 -1.74 -5.99 7.13
N GLU A 110 -0.52 -5.91 7.66
CA GLU A 110 0.10 -4.66 8.07
C GLU A 110 0.93 -4.14 6.91
N ILE A 111 0.52 -3.01 6.32
CA ILE A 111 1.14 -2.47 5.11
C ILE A 111 1.93 -1.21 5.47
N HIS A 112 3.20 -1.19 5.08
CA HIS A 112 4.09 -0.05 5.25
C HIS A 112 4.04 0.83 4.01
N LEU A 113 3.60 2.08 4.18
CA LEU A 113 3.57 3.11 3.14
C LEU A 113 4.40 4.32 3.57
N SER A 114 4.60 5.26 2.65
CA SER A 114 5.23 6.54 2.98
C SER A 114 4.18 7.50 3.56
N GLU A 115 4.57 8.35 4.48
CA GLU A 115 3.72 9.41 5.03
C GLU A 115 3.22 10.32 3.90
N GLY A 116 1.93 10.64 3.94
CA GLY A 116 1.24 11.34 2.86
C GLY A 116 0.72 10.43 1.75
N SER A 117 0.92 9.11 1.83
CA SER A 117 0.26 8.15 0.95
C SER A 117 -1.26 8.21 1.08
N THR A 118 -1.96 7.90 0.00
CA THR A 118 -3.43 7.90 -0.06
C THR A 118 -4.00 6.48 -0.21
N ILE A 119 -5.32 6.35 -0.21
CA ILE A 119 -6.00 5.10 -0.58
C ILE A 119 -5.58 4.62 -1.98
N ALA A 120 -5.37 5.52 -2.94
CA ALA A 120 -4.87 5.14 -4.27
C ALA A 120 -3.51 4.45 -4.19
N ASP A 121 -2.60 4.93 -3.36
CA ASP A 121 -1.28 4.31 -3.15
C ASP A 121 -1.38 2.94 -2.48
N LEU A 122 -2.26 2.81 -1.47
CA LEU A 122 -2.54 1.54 -0.81
C LEU A 122 -3.08 0.49 -1.79
N LEU A 123 -4.02 0.88 -2.67
CA LEU A 123 -4.56 0.02 -3.72
C LEU A 123 -3.48 -0.38 -4.74
N ALA A 124 -2.61 0.56 -5.11
CA ALA A 124 -1.49 0.29 -6.01
C ALA A 124 -0.49 -0.71 -5.39
N TYR A 125 -0.19 -0.56 -4.09
CA TYR A 125 0.67 -1.49 -3.34
C TYR A 125 0.09 -2.91 -3.33
N LEU A 126 -1.21 -3.04 -3.03
CA LEU A 126 -1.95 -4.30 -3.05
C LEU A 126 -2.14 -4.88 -4.46
N ARG A 127 -1.88 -4.08 -5.50
CA ARG A 127 -2.26 -4.35 -6.90
C ARG A 127 -3.76 -4.67 -7.03
N LEU A 128 -4.59 -4.01 -6.21
CA LEU A 128 -6.03 -4.20 -6.14
C LEU A 128 -6.72 -3.20 -7.08
N PRO A 129 -7.39 -3.67 -8.15
CA PRO A 129 -8.10 -2.78 -9.07
C PRO A 129 -9.22 -2.03 -8.35
N GLY A 130 -9.31 -0.73 -8.61
CA GLY A 130 -10.25 0.12 -7.89
C GLY A 130 -11.73 -0.22 -8.12
N ASP A 131 -12.06 -0.88 -9.22
CA ASP A 131 -13.40 -1.36 -9.58
C ASP A 131 -13.73 -2.75 -9.01
N ALA A 132 -12.71 -3.50 -8.56
CA ALA A 132 -12.91 -4.78 -7.87
C ALA A 132 -13.42 -4.58 -6.43
N ARG A 133 -13.27 -3.37 -5.87
CA ARG A 133 -13.73 -3.03 -4.52
C ARG A 133 -15.19 -2.59 -4.54
N GLY A 134 -15.95 -3.12 -3.59
CA GLY A 134 -17.30 -2.71 -3.30
C GLY A 134 -17.30 -1.59 -2.28
N ILE A 135 -17.26 -1.98 -1.01
CA ILE A 135 -17.33 -1.07 0.13
C ILE A 135 -15.95 -0.90 0.75
N THR A 136 -15.62 0.32 1.13
CA THR A 136 -14.39 0.62 1.89
C THR A 136 -14.75 1.34 3.18
N PHE A 137 -14.08 0.96 4.26
CA PHE A 137 -14.11 1.68 5.53
C PHE A 137 -12.71 2.13 5.93
N ILE A 138 -12.61 3.34 6.47
CA ILE A 138 -11.40 3.90 7.07
C ILE A 138 -11.72 4.23 8.52
N ASN A 139 -11.04 3.61 9.47
CA ASN A 139 -11.27 3.77 10.91
C ASN A 139 -12.73 3.53 11.36
N GLY A 140 -13.47 2.69 10.60
CA GLY A 140 -14.88 2.39 10.85
C GLY A 140 -15.87 3.35 10.19
N GLU A 141 -15.38 4.38 9.50
CA GLU A 141 -16.19 5.32 8.72
C GLU A 141 -16.27 4.86 7.27
N LEU A 142 -17.45 4.99 6.67
CA LEU A 142 -17.67 4.62 5.28
C LEU A 142 -16.97 5.62 4.36
N SER A 143 -16.00 5.14 3.59
CA SER A 143 -15.25 5.95 2.61
C SER A 143 -15.71 5.71 1.17
N ALA A 144 -16.24 4.51 0.89
CA ALA A 144 -16.58 4.13 -0.48
C ALA A 144 -17.68 3.06 -0.56
N MET A 145 -18.39 3.04 -1.69
CA MET A 145 -19.46 2.09 -2.01
C MET A 145 -19.40 1.62 -3.48
N PRO A 146 -20.07 0.52 -3.84
CA PRO A 146 -20.15 0.07 -5.23
C PRO A 146 -20.66 1.20 -6.15
N GLY A 147 -19.85 1.58 -7.14
CA GLY A 147 -20.15 2.66 -8.08
C GLY A 147 -19.84 4.08 -7.59
N VAL A 148 -19.43 4.27 -6.33
CA VAL A 148 -19.10 5.57 -5.74
C VAL A 148 -17.83 5.44 -4.90
N GLN A 149 -16.70 5.88 -5.46
CA GLN A 149 -15.35 5.66 -4.92
C GLN A 149 -14.58 6.98 -4.71
N PRO A 150 -15.05 7.90 -3.85
CA PRO A 150 -14.46 9.25 -3.71
C PRO A 150 -13.18 9.26 -2.85
N ASP A 151 -12.86 8.13 -2.23
CA ASP A 151 -11.80 8.00 -1.23
C ASP A 151 -10.38 7.87 -1.80
N LEU A 152 -10.21 7.87 -3.13
CA LEU A 152 -8.90 7.65 -3.75
C LEU A 152 -7.81 8.62 -3.28
N ASP A 153 -8.18 9.89 -3.12
CA ASP A 153 -7.26 10.95 -2.69
C ASP A 153 -7.25 11.13 -1.16
N HIS A 154 -7.98 10.29 -0.41
CA HIS A 154 -8.01 10.37 1.04
C HIS A 154 -6.63 10.05 1.62
N PRO A 155 -6.01 10.96 2.39
CA PRO A 155 -4.70 10.77 2.97
C PRO A 155 -4.76 9.75 4.12
N LEU A 156 -3.79 8.84 4.15
CA LEU A 156 -3.65 7.85 5.22
C LEU A 156 -2.68 8.34 6.29
N GLN A 157 -2.97 7.98 7.53
CA GLN A 157 -2.16 8.24 8.72
C GLN A 157 -1.62 6.95 9.31
N ASP A 158 -0.54 7.06 10.10
CA ASP A 158 0.02 5.92 10.82
C ASP A 158 -1.01 5.31 11.80
N GLY A 159 -1.17 3.99 11.72
CA GLY A 159 -2.14 3.25 12.52
C GLY A 159 -3.57 3.25 11.98
N ASP A 160 -3.82 3.86 10.81
CA ASP A 160 -5.14 3.81 10.18
C ASP A 160 -5.56 2.37 9.87
N ARG A 161 -6.85 2.10 10.06
CA ARG A 161 -7.46 0.82 9.76
C ARG A 161 -8.32 0.90 8.52
N VAL A 162 -7.96 0.17 7.48
CA VAL A 162 -8.69 0.18 6.20
C VAL A 162 -9.27 -1.20 5.91
N ALA A 163 -10.58 -1.27 5.67
CA ALA A 163 -11.28 -2.50 5.35
C ALA A 163 -11.93 -2.44 3.97
N PHE A 164 -11.49 -3.30 3.05
CA PHE A 164 -12.05 -3.44 1.71
C PHE A 164 -12.94 -4.67 1.62
N PHE A 165 -14.13 -4.48 1.07
CA PHE A 165 -15.11 -5.54 0.85
C PHE A 165 -15.34 -5.72 -0.65
N HIS A 166 -15.40 -6.98 -1.11
CA HIS A 166 -15.75 -7.28 -2.48
C HIS A 166 -17.15 -6.75 -2.85
N THR A 167 -17.40 -6.48 -4.13
CA THR A 167 -18.67 -5.96 -4.65
C THR A 167 -19.89 -6.84 -4.31
N LEU A 168 -19.68 -8.14 -4.09
CA LEU A 168 -20.73 -9.10 -3.72
C LEU A 168 -20.99 -9.21 -2.21
N SER A 169 -20.23 -8.51 -1.37
CA SER A 169 -20.44 -8.51 0.07
C SER A 169 -21.79 -7.84 0.40
N MET A 170 -22.75 -8.63 0.88
CA MET A 170 -24.06 -8.12 1.30
C MET A 170 -23.90 -7.13 2.44
N TRP A 171 -24.40 -5.91 2.23
CA TRP A 171 -24.51 -4.92 3.30
C TRP A 171 -25.79 -5.17 4.10
N PRO A 172 -25.74 -5.48 5.41
CA PRO A 172 -26.95 -5.62 6.21
C PRO A 172 -27.71 -4.29 6.25
N PHE A 173 -29.03 -4.34 6.08
CA PHE A 173 -29.90 -3.16 6.02
C PHE A 173 -29.74 -2.21 7.23
N GLN A 174 -29.34 -2.75 8.39
CA GLN A 174 -29.15 -2.01 9.64
C GLN A 174 -28.07 -0.92 9.57
N TYR A 175 -27.13 -1.00 8.62
CA TYR A 175 -26.08 -0.01 8.43
C TYR A 175 -26.44 1.07 7.38
N ARG A 176 -27.61 1.01 6.74
CA ARG A 176 -28.03 2.00 5.72
C ARG A 176 -28.47 3.34 6.30
N PHE A 177 -28.69 3.43 7.62
CA PHE A 177 -29.11 4.65 8.30
C PHE A 177 -28.12 5.01 9.40
N GLY A 178 -27.44 6.14 9.27
CA GLY A 178 -26.61 6.70 10.36
C GLY A 178 -25.20 6.13 10.51
N VAL A 179 -24.63 5.48 9.48
CA VAL A 179 -23.20 5.16 9.45
C VAL A 179 -22.40 6.46 9.33
N ALA A 180 -21.39 6.63 10.19
CA ALA A 180 -20.41 7.71 10.08
C ALA A 180 -19.67 7.57 8.74
N MET A 181 -19.54 8.69 8.03
CA MET A 181 -18.91 8.75 6.71
C MET A 181 -17.80 9.77 6.77
N VAL A 182 -16.73 9.52 6.01
CA VAL A 182 -15.70 10.52 5.76
C VAL A 182 -16.28 11.72 4.99
N ASP A 183 -15.61 12.87 5.07
CA ASP A 183 -16.11 14.13 4.50
C ASP A 183 -16.34 14.01 2.99
N GLU A 184 -15.41 13.38 2.26
CA GLU A 184 -15.46 13.22 0.80
C GLU A 184 -16.67 12.39 0.36
N MET A 185 -17.04 11.38 1.15
CA MET A 185 -18.22 10.55 0.90
C MET A 185 -19.52 11.33 1.15
N SER A 186 -19.55 12.13 2.21
CA SER A 186 -20.68 13.01 2.53
C SER A 186 -20.92 14.07 1.45
N GLU A 187 -19.85 14.67 0.93
CA GLU A 187 -19.91 15.66 -0.15
C GLU A 187 -20.37 15.04 -1.49
N THR A 188 -19.88 13.85 -1.81
CA THR A 188 -20.27 13.12 -3.03
C THR A 188 -21.76 12.79 -3.04
N LEU A 189 -22.32 12.36 -1.91
CA LEU A 189 -23.76 12.08 -1.80
C LEU A 189 -24.62 13.35 -1.89
N ARG A 190 -24.18 14.46 -1.27
CA ARG A 190 -24.89 15.75 -1.35
C ARG A 190 -24.90 16.35 -2.76
N SER A 191 -23.79 16.23 -3.47
CA SER A 191 -23.65 16.72 -4.86
C SER A 191 -24.40 15.86 -5.88
N SER A 192 -24.59 14.57 -5.58
CA SER A 192 -25.38 13.65 -6.41
C SER A 192 -26.90 13.86 -6.26
N ASP A 193 -27.35 14.49 -5.17
CA ASP A 193 -28.79 14.70 -4.89
C ASP A 193 -29.41 15.83 -5.74
N ASP A 194 -28.59 16.64 -6.42
CA ASP A 194 -29.05 17.69 -7.35
C ASP A 194 -29.46 17.11 -8.74
N GLY A 195 -29.46 15.77 -8.88
CA GLY A 195 -29.61 15.06 -10.14
C GLY A 195 -30.61 13.89 -10.17
N GLY A 196 -31.65 13.86 -9.33
CA GLY A 196 -32.79 12.92 -9.44
C GLY A 196 -32.43 11.45 -9.12
N VAL A 197 -33.14 10.74 -8.24
CA VAL A 197 -34.57 10.39 -8.33
C VAL A 197 -35.06 10.07 -6.92
N ARG A 198 -36.18 10.72 -6.54
CA ARG A 198 -37.02 10.31 -5.42
C ARG A 198 -37.51 8.88 -5.67
N HIS A 199 -37.00 7.91 -4.92
CA HIS A 199 -37.74 6.67 -4.71
C HIS A 199 -38.80 6.93 -3.62
N SER A 200 -39.96 7.38 -4.08
CA SER A 200 -41.20 7.34 -3.31
C SER A 200 -41.51 5.90 -2.91
N TYR A 201 -41.40 5.62 -1.61
CA TYR A 201 -42.00 4.46 -0.98
C TYR A 201 -43.52 4.58 -1.11
N GLN A 202 -44.13 3.69 -1.89
CA GLN A 202 -45.53 3.37 -1.72
C GLN A 202 -45.56 2.19 -0.75
N GLY A 203 -45.93 2.49 0.50
CA GLY A 203 -46.15 1.47 1.52
C GLY A 203 -47.38 0.65 1.14
N ASP A 204 -47.16 -0.64 0.90
CA ASP A 204 -48.24 -1.61 1.00
C ASP A 204 -48.40 -1.97 2.49
N GLU A 205 -49.17 -1.12 3.17
CA GLU A 205 -49.99 -1.55 4.28
C GLU A 205 -51.12 -2.42 3.70
N THR A 206 -51.01 -3.74 3.86
CA THR A 206 -52.20 -4.60 3.90
C THR A 206 -52.14 -5.42 5.17
N GLY A 207 -52.76 -4.86 6.22
CA GLY A 207 -53.39 -5.69 7.22
C GLY A 207 -54.62 -6.36 6.60
N GLU A 208 -54.75 -7.66 6.78
CA GLU A 208 -56.03 -8.35 6.70
C GLU A 208 -56.15 -9.29 7.90
N THR A 209 -56.96 -8.82 8.86
CA THR A 209 -57.71 -9.66 9.79
C THR A 209 -58.85 -10.35 9.03
N GLY A 210 -58.95 -11.67 9.19
CA GLY A 210 -60.10 -12.48 8.79
C GLY A 210 -60.03 -13.84 9.47
#